data_AF-A0A6I2USM8-F1
#
_entry.id   AF-A0A6I2USM8-F1
#
_cell.length_a   1.000
_cell.length_b   1.000
_cell.length_c   1.000
_cell.angle_alpha   90.00
_cell.angle_beta   90.00
_cell.angle_gamma   90.00
#
_symmetry.space_group_name_H-M   'P 1'
#
loop_
_entity.id
_entity.type
_entity.pdbx_description
1 polymer ?
#
loop_
_entity_poly.entity_id
_entity_poly.type
_entity_poly.pdbx_seq_one_letter_code
_entity_poly.pdbx_strand_id
1 'polypeptide(L)'
;MGINRFRLLARMLSQLQGERYRGAVIMRAVWRREASLPEGEGAPMILQDRHGRMEICCRSGHEELMVTLLLGRGADCHAADAESSVFMEEDKARQVCFSASAIRSFTLSVGDTNEIHQGAHPVVPGLMIMEAILEEMPCGAAGLMVRFHHPVRAGWASVNSDGDIVQQGERKADFRWLGTG
;
A
#
# COMPACT_ATOMS: atom_id res chain seq x y z
N MET A 1 -24.15 -5.92 2.02
CA MET A 1 -22.75 -5.76 1.56
C MET A 1 -21.85 -5.88 2.78
N GLY A 2 -20.91 -6.83 2.78
CA GLY A 2 -19.96 -6.99 3.89
C GLY A 2 -19.04 -5.77 3.99
N ILE A 3 -18.67 -5.40 5.21
CA ILE A 3 -17.68 -4.36 5.47
C ILE A 3 -16.33 -4.82 4.91
N ASN A 4 -15.74 -4.06 3.98
CA ASN A 4 -14.34 -4.25 3.58
C ASN A 4 -13.45 -3.74 4.74
N ARG A 5 -13.04 -4.67 5.60
CA ARG A 5 -12.26 -4.40 6.82
C ARG A 5 -10.88 -3.82 6.51
N PHE A 6 -10.24 -4.22 5.41
CA PHE A 6 -8.98 -3.63 4.98
C PHE A 6 -9.13 -2.12 4.70
N ARG A 7 -10.20 -1.69 4.03
CA ARG A 7 -10.47 -0.26 3.83
C ARG A 7 -10.77 0.51 5.11
N LEU A 8 -11.29 -0.15 6.16
CA LEU A 8 -11.40 0.48 7.48
C LEU A 8 -10.02 0.75 8.09
N LEU A 9 -9.09 -0.21 8.00
CA LEU A 9 -7.71 -0.01 8.44
C LEU A 9 -7.02 1.11 7.65
N ALA A 10 -7.24 1.17 6.34
CA ALA A 10 -6.76 2.27 5.51
C ALA A 10 -7.33 3.62 5.95
N ARG A 11 -8.64 3.71 6.24
CA ARG A 11 -9.27 4.92 6.79
C ARG A 11 -8.67 5.34 8.12
N MET A 12 -8.43 4.39 9.02
CA MET A 12 -7.79 4.67 10.31
C MET A 12 -6.40 5.27 10.11
N LEU A 13 -5.58 4.68 9.22
CA LEU A 13 -4.25 5.21 8.92
C LEU A 13 -4.34 6.64 8.34
N SER A 14 -5.30 6.88 7.43
CA SER A 14 -5.54 8.18 6.82
C SER A 14 -6.00 9.27 7.80
N GLN A 15 -6.31 8.95 9.06
CA GLN A 15 -6.54 9.97 10.10
C GLN A 15 -5.25 10.72 10.48
N LEU A 16 -4.08 10.15 10.16
CA LEU A 16 -2.79 10.80 10.35
C LEU A 16 -2.55 11.83 9.25
N GLN A 17 -3.05 13.05 9.47
CA GLN A 17 -2.95 14.17 8.53
C GLN A 17 -2.31 15.40 9.19
N GLY A 18 -1.95 16.37 8.35
CA GLY A 18 -1.32 17.63 8.75
C GLY A 18 0.11 17.74 8.27
N GLU A 19 0.74 18.90 8.53
CA GLU A 19 2.04 19.28 7.95
C GLU A 19 3.14 18.24 8.21
N ARG A 20 3.07 17.58 9.37
CA ARG A 20 4.00 16.52 9.76
C ARG A 20 4.01 15.32 8.80
N TYR A 21 2.86 14.96 8.26
CA TYR A 21 2.67 13.78 7.41
C TYR A 21 2.69 14.14 5.92
N ARG A 22 2.88 15.42 5.60
CA ARG A 22 2.92 15.90 4.23
C ARG A 22 4.02 15.18 3.45
N GLY A 23 3.64 14.61 2.31
CA GLY A 23 4.56 13.86 1.45
C GLY A 23 5.06 12.55 2.05
N ALA A 24 4.54 12.10 3.20
CA ALA A 24 5.00 10.85 3.81
C ALA A 24 4.77 9.66 2.89
N VAL A 25 5.69 8.70 2.93
CA VAL A 25 5.62 7.47 2.12
C VAL A 25 5.58 6.25 3.02
N ILE A 26 4.85 5.21 2.58
CA ILE A 26 4.87 3.90 3.22
C ILE A 26 6.10 3.16 2.71
N MET A 27 7.02 2.77 3.60
CA MET A 27 8.12 1.86 3.25
C MET A 27 7.76 0.40 3.47
N ARG A 28 6.88 0.13 4.43
CA ARG A 28 6.48 -1.23 4.75
C ARG A 28 5.06 -1.26 5.27
N ALA A 29 4.29 -2.23 4.80
CA ALA A 29 2.97 -2.55 5.31
C ALA A 29 2.91 -4.04 5.66
N VAL A 30 2.30 -4.36 6.79
CA VAL A 30 2.00 -5.73 7.21
C VAL A 30 0.55 -5.79 7.59
N TRP A 31 -0.20 -6.63 6.90
CA TRP A 31 -1.57 -6.94 7.23
C TRP A 31 -1.62 -8.36 7.75
N ARG A 32 -2.43 -8.59 8.78
CA ARG A 32 -2.68 -9.91 9.35
C ARG A 32 -4.16 -10.07 9.66
N ARG A 33 -4.65 -11.30 9.50
CA ARG A 33 -5.93 -11.75 9.99
C ARG A 33 -5.71 -12.96 10.88
N GLU A 34 -5.92 -12.78 12.17
CA GLU A 34 -5.72 -13.83 13.17
C GLU A 34 -6.91 -13.83 14.15
N ALA A 35 -7.57 -14.97 14.31
CA ALA A 35 -8.74 -15.10 15.20
C ALA A 35 -8.40 -14.83 16.68
N SER A 36 -7.14 -15.03 17.06
CA SER A 36 -6.62 -14.75 18.40
C SER A 36 -6.29 -13.28 18.65
N LEU A 37 -6.35 -12.42 17.62
CA LEU A 37 -6.19 -10.99 17.86
C LEU A 37 -7.35 -10.51 18.73
N PRO A 38 -7.06 -9.77 19.83
CA PRO A 38 -8.11 -9.18 20.63
C PRO A 38 -8.95 -8.28 19.73
N GLU A 39 -10.27 -8.37 19.84
CA GLU A 39 -11.16 -7.45 19.12
C GLU A 39 -10.75 -6.02 19.46
N GLY A 40 -10.24 -5.33 18.45
CA GLY A 40 -9.83 -3.94 18.57
C GLY A 40 -10.54 -3.13 17.51
N GLU A 41 -11.13 -2.02 17.91
CA GLU A 41 -11.64 -0.97 17.03
C GLU A 41 -11.22 0.35 17.66
N GLY A 42 -10.44 1.17 16.95
CA GLY A 42 -9.88 2.37 17.56
C GLY A 42 -8.99 3.20 16.65
N ALA A 43 -8.55 4.34 17.17
CA ALA A 43 -7.63 5.23 16.48
C ALA A 43 -6.29 4.55 16.14
N PRO A 44 -5.57 5.02 15.10
CA PRO A 44 -4.22 4.55 14.81
C PRO A 44 -3.31 4.72 16.05
N MET A 45 -2.60 3.65 16.42
CA MET A 45 -1.63 3.67 17.52
C MET A 45 -0.22 3.88 16.97
N ILE A 46 0.47 4.93 17.45
CA ILE A 46 1.88 5.15 17.14
C ILE A 46 2.72 4.25 18.07
N LEU A 47 3.41 3.27 17.50
CA LEU A 47 4.25 2.33 18.24
C LEU A 47 5.69 2.83 18.40
N GLN A 48 6.20 3.53 17.39
CA GLN A 48 7.55 4.08 17.39
C GLN A 48 7.60 5.33 16.51
N ASP A 49 8.39 6.31 16.95
CA ASP A 49 8.60 7.57 16.24
C ASP A 49 10.02 8.06 16.47
N ARG A 50 10.91 7.83 15.50
CA ARG A 50 12.34 8.20 15.62
C ARG A 50 12.95 8.52 14.26
N HIS A 51 13.75 9.60 14.21
CA HIS A 51 14.55 9.98 13.03
C HIS A 51 13.75 10.04 11.71
N GLY A 52 12.49 10.50 11.74
CA GLY A 52 11.64 10.56 10.55
C GLY A 52 11.07 9.20 10.11
N ARG A 53 11.30 8.12 10.86
CA ARG A 53 10.65 6.82 10.69
C ARG A 53 9.59 6.63 11.78
N MET A 54 8.36 6.38 11.35
CA MET A 54 7.23 6.15 12.25
C MET A 54 6.60 4.79 12.01
N GLU A 55 6.36 4.04 13.08
CA GLU A 55 5.64 2.77 13.04
C GLU A 55 4.27 2.94 13.68
N ILE A 56 3.23 2.56 12.93
CA ILE A 56 1.82 2.70 13.31
C ILE A 56 1.15 1.34 13.25
N CYS A 57 0.21 1.10 14.15
CA CYS A 57 -0.68 -0.05 14.13
C CYS A 57 -2.14 0.41 14.11
N CYS A 58 -2.92 -0.13 13.17
CA CYS A 58 -4.36 0.00 13.09
C CYS A 58 -4.98 -1.39 13.32
N ARG A 59 -6.10 -1.46 14.06
CA ARG A 59 -6.82 -2.72 14.33
C ARG A 59 -8.32 -2.54 14.13
N SER A 60 -8.94 -3.54 13.52
CA SER A 60 -10.38 -3.57 13.25
C SER A 60 -10.92 -5.00 13.30
N GLY A 61 -11.45 -5.42 14.45
CA GLY A 61 -11.82 -6.81 14.73
C GLY A 61 -10.58 -7.70 14.79
N HIS A 62 -10.58 -8.80 14.04
CA HIS A 62 -9.46 -9.74 13.95
C HIS A 62 -8.42 -9.39 12.88
N GLU A 63 -8.42 -8.14 12.39
CA GLU A 63 -7.44 -7.67 11.42
C GLU A 63 -6.54 -6.58 12.02
N GLU A 64 -5.25 -6.68 11.70
CA GLU A 64 -4.23 -5.72 12.09
C GLU A 64 -3.48 -5.23 10.84
N LEU A 65 -3.24 -3.93 10.76
CA LEU A 65 -2.36 -3.30 9.78
C LEU A 65 -1.24 -2.56 10.51
N MET A 66 -0.01 -3.03 10.37
CA MET A 66 1.19 -2.31 10.80
C MET A 66 1.84 -1.62 9.61
N VAL A 67 2.14 -0.34 9.75
CA VAL A 67 2.76 0.48 8.71
C VAL A 67 4.01 1.16 9.23
N THR A 68 5.08 1.12 8.45
CA THR A 68 6.26 1.95 8.65
C THR A 68 6.25 3.09 7.63
N LEU A 69 6.05 4.32 8.12
CA LEU A 69 6.13 5.54 7.34
C LEU A 69 7.52 6.15 7.39
N LEU A 70 7.93 6.78 6.30
CA LEU A 70 8.98 7.80 6.29
C LEU A 70 8.34 9.18 6.15
N LEU A 71 8.62 10.04 7.12
CA LEU A 71 8.18 11.43 7.17
C LEU A 71 9.20 12.33 6.49
N GLY A 72 8.74 13.42 5.87
CA GLY A 72 9.61 14.44 5.27
C GLY A 72 10.40 13.97 4.05
N ARG A 73 10.12 12.77 3.53
CA ARG A 73 10.60 12.30 2.23
C ARG A 73 9.41 12.27 1.29
N GLY A 74 9.20 13.35 0.53
CA GLY A 74 8.31 13.29 -0.61
C GLY A 74 8.74 12.15 -1.54
N ALA A 75 7.79 11.47 -2.17
CA ALA A 75 8.13 10.65 -3.33
C ALA A 75 8.73 11.59 -4.38
N ASP A 76 9.97 11.36 -4.83
CA ASP A 76 10.63 12.21 -5.82
C ASP A 76 9.69 12.45 -7.00
N CYS A 77 9.08 13.64 -7.04
CA CYS A 77 7.96 13.98 -7.91
C CYS A 77 8.42 14.34 -9.33
N HIS A 78 9.72 14.20 -9.61
CA HIS A 78 10.40 14.64 -10.83
C HIS A 78 10.99 13.50 -11.69
N ALA A 79 10.63 12.24 -11.46
CA ALA A 79 11.00 11.18 -12.40
C ALA A 79 10.25 11.40 -13.72
N ALA A 80 10.98 11.88 -14.74
CA ALA A 80 10.50 12.22 -16.06
C ALA A 80 9.81 11.05 -16.77
N ASP A 81 8.90 11.40 -17.67
CA ASP A 81 8.11 10.50 -18.51
C ASP A 81 9.00 9.46 -19.20
N ALA A 82 8.89 8.21 -18.77
CA ALA A 82 9.23 7.08 -19.61
C ALA A 82 7.95 6.66 -20.33
N GLU A 83 7.89 6.99 -21.62
CA GLU A 83 6.87 6.47 -22.52
C GLU A 83 6.79 4.95 -22.39
N SER A 84 5.54 4.47 -22.41
CA SER A 84 5.16 3.07 -22.42
C SER A 84 6.00 2.28 -23.43
N SER A 85 6.99 1.56 -22.93
CA SER A 85 7.72 0.56 -23.69
C SER A 85 7.11 -0.81 -23.42
N VAL A 86 6.95 -1.55 -24.52
CA VAL A 86 6.27 -2.83 -24.65
C VAL A 86 6.88 -3.88 -23.72
N PHE A 87 5.98 -4.67 -23.15
CA PHE A 87 6.15 -5.78 -22.21
C PHE A 87 7.28 -6.76 -22.55
N MET A 88 8.04 -7.17 -21.54
CA MET A 88 8.59 -8.52 -21.50
C MET A 88 7.56 -9.38 -20.77
N GLU A 89 6.93 -10.31 -21.48
CA GLU A 89 6.08 -11.33 -20.87
C GLU A 89 6.94 -12.24 -19.99
N GLU A 90 6.91 -12.01 -18.68
CA GLU A 90 7.15 -13.10 -17.74
C GLU A 90 5.85 -13.90 -17.64
N ASP A 91 5.90 -15.17 -18.02
CA ASP A 91 4.78 -16.13 -18.17
C ASP A 91 3.92 -16.35 -16.89
N LYS A 92 4.19 -15.61 -15.81
CA LYS A 92 3.51 -15.67 -14.51
C LYS A 92 3.13 -14.31 -13.92
N ALA A 93 3.32 -13.21 -14.66
CA ALA A 93 3.07 -11.87 -14.15
C ALA A 93 1.63 -11.42 -14.43
N ARG A 94 0.86 -11.12 -13.38
CA ARG A 94 -0.45 -10.50 -13.54
C ARG A 94 -0.31 -9.00 -13.81
N GLN A 95 -1.02 -8.50 -14.82
CA GLN A 95 -1.07 -7.06 -15.10
C GLN A 95 -2.20 -6.39 -14.30
N VAL A 96 -1.87 -5.28 -13.62
CA VAL A 96 -2.81 -4.46 -12.86
C VAL A 96 -2.73 -3.03 -13.36
N CYS A 97 -3.87 -2.43 -13.69
CA CYS A 97 -3.95 -1.02 -14.09
C CYS A 97 -4.41 -0.16 -12.92
N PHE A 98 -3.51 0.67 -12.39
CA PHE A 98 -3.83 1.69 -11.40
C PHE A 98 -4.16 3.00 -12.11
N SER A 99 -5.39 3.14 -12.63
CA SER A 99 -5.79 4.36 -13.32
C SER A 99 -5.84 5.56 -12.37
N ALA A 100 -5.61 6.76 -12.89
CA ALA A 100 -5.71 7.99 -12.09
C ALA A 100 -7.10 8.18 -11.45
N SER A 101 -8.17 7.71 -12.11
CA SER A 101 -9.52 7.73 -11.53
C SER A 101 -9.69 6.72 -10.40
N ALA A 102 -9.10 5.53 -10.51
CA ALA A 102 -9.12 4.53 -9.44
C ALA A 102 -8.34 5.02 -8.20
N ILE A 103 -7.18 5.67 -8.40
CA ILE A 103 -6.41 6.29 -7.32
C ILE A 103 -7.22 7.38 -6.60
N ARG A 104 -7.87 8.28 -7.36
CA ARG A 104 -8.76 9.30 -6.79
C ARG A 104 -9.94 8.69 -6.04
N SER A 105 -10.56 7.65 -6.59
CA SER A 105 -11.68 6.96 -5.93
C SER A 105 -11.25 6.31 -4.63
N PHE A 106 -10.09 5.64 -4.63
CA PHE A 106 -9.52 5.02 -3.43
C PHE A 106 -9.25 6.05 -2.34
N THR A 107 -8.46 7.09 -2.66
CA THR A 107 -8.07 8.15 -1.71
C THR A 107 -9.29 8.86 -1.12
N LEU A 108 -10.28 9.21 -1.94
CA LEU A 108 -11.57 9.75 -1.45
C LEU A 108 -12.28 8.78 -0.51
N SER A 109 -12.33 7.48 -0.84
CA SER A 109 -13.05 6.49 -0.05
C SER A 109 -12.41 6.18 1.31
N VAL A 110 -11.09 6.39 1.43
CA VAL A 110 -10.34 6.18 2.68
C VAL A 110 -10.00 7.49 3.39
N GLY A 111 -10.30 8.64 2.78
CA GLY A 111 -9.97 9.96 3.32
C GLY A 111 -8.48 10.28 3.31
N ASP A 112 -7.67 9.64 2.45
CA ASP A 112 -6.26 9.96 2.29
C ASP A 112 -6.10 11.25 1.46
N THR A 113 -5.58 12.30 2.09
CA THR A 113 -5.42 13.63 1.50
C THR A 113 -3.98 13.92 1.07
N ASN A 114 -3.07 12.95 1.16
CA ASN A 114 -1.67 13.16 0.83
C ASN A 114 -1.50 13.58 -0.65
N GLU A 115 -0.82 14.71 -0.85
CA GLU A 115 -0.71 15.38 -2.16
C GLU A 115 0.04 14.56 -3.21
N ILE A 116 0.86 13.59 -2.79
CA ILE A 116 1.59 12.70 -3.71
C ILE A 116 0.64 11.82 -4.55
N HIS A 117 -0.60 11.64 -4.12
CA HIS A 117 -1.63 10.87 -4.83
C HIS A 117 -2.46 11.72 -5.80
N GLN A 118 -2.09 12.99 -5.99
CA GLN A 118 -2.81 13.97 -6.79
C GLN A 118 -1.95 14.46 -7.98
N GLY A 119 -2.52 15.32 -8.83
CA GLY A 119 -1.82 15.92 -9.97
C GLY A 119 -1.79 15.05 -11.23
N ALA A 120 -0.91 15.41 -12.16
CA ALA A 120 -0.79 14.78 -13.48
C ALA A 120 -0.19 13.36 -13.44
N HIS A 121 0.71 13.10 -12.49
CA HIS A 121 1.43 11.83 -12.35
C HIS A 121 1.27 11.26 -10.93
N PRO A 122 0.03 10.93 -10.51
CA PRO A 122 -0.24 10.56 -9.13
C PRO A 122 0.48 9.25 -8.78
N VAL A 123 1.10 9.23 -7.60
CA VAL A 123 1.66 8.03 -6.99
C VAL A 123 0.51 7.16 -6.50
N VAL A 124 0.58 5.86 -6.75
CA VAL A 124 -0.41 4.89 -6.24
C VAL A 124 -0.25 4.75 -4.72
N PRO A 125 -1.33 4.87 -3.93
CA PRO A 125 -1.27 4.61 -2.49
C PRO A 125 -0.75 3.19 -2.21
N GLY A 126 0.21 3.07 -1.30
CA GLY A 126 0.79 1.76 -0.95
C GLY A 126 -0.27 0.75 -0.48
N LEU A 127 -1.31 1.22 0.22
CA LEU A 127 -2.44 0.38 0.64
C LEU A 127 -3.35 -0.03 -0.53
N MET A 128 -3.44 0.74 -1.60
CA MET A 128 -4.18 0.34 -2.80
C MET A 128 -3.45 -0.80 -3.54
N ILE A 129 -2.12 -0.74 -3.59
CA ILE A 129 -1.28 -1.83 -4.11
C ILE A 129 -1.49 -3.09 -3.25
N MET A 130 -1.47 -2.94 -1.94
CA MET A 130 -1.71 -4.04 -1.01
C MET A 130 -3.11 -4.65 -1.16
N GLU A 131 -4.15 -3.83 -1.32
CA GLU A 131 -5.52 -4.29 -1.59
C GLU A 131 -5.57 -5.15 -2.86
N ALA A 132 -4.91 -4.71 -3.94
CA ALA A 132 -4.86 -5.45 -5.20
C ALA A 132 -4.12 -6.80 -5.09
N ILE A 133 -3.17 -6.95 -4.18
CA ILE A 133 -2.50 -8.24 -3.91
C ILE A 133 -3.44 -9.15 -3.09
N LEU A 134 -4.13 -8.59 -2.10
CA LEU A 134 -5.04 -9.33 -1.21
C LEU A 134 -6.23 -9.96 -1.95
N GLU A 135 -6.62 -9.43 -3.12
CA GLU A 135 -7.64 -10.04 -3.99
C GLU A 135 -7.29 -11.47 -4.43
N GLU A 136 -6.01 -11.82 -4.47
CA GLU A 136 -5.51 -13.15 -4.85
C GLU A 136 -4.92 -13.91 -3.66
N MET A 137 -5.38 -13.60 -2.45
CA MET A 137 -4.93 -14.27 -1.24
C MET A 137 -5.03 -15.81 -1.38
N PRO A 138 -3.91 -16.55 -1.25
CA PRO A 138 -3.94 -17.99 -1.35
C PRO A 138 -4.61 -18.60 -0.12
N CYS A 139 -5.21 -19.78 -0.31
CA CYS A 139 -5.79 -20.55 0.79
C CYS A 139 -4.73 -20.80 1.88
N GLY A 140 -5.09 -20.56 3.14
CA GLY A 140 -4.21 -20.74 4.30
C GLY A 140 -3.32 -19.54 4.62
N ALA A 141 -3.21 -18.51 3.78
CA ALA A 141 -2.51 -17.29 4.17
C ALA A 141 -3.27 -16.55 5.28
N ALA A 142 -2.55 -16.20 6.34
CA ALA A 142 -3.04 -15.43 7.48
C ALA A 142 -2.56 -13.97 7.45
N GLY A 143 -1.72 -13.60 6.49
CA GLY A 143 -1.23 -12.23 6.37
C GLY A 143 -0.46 -11.96 5.08
N LEU A 144 -0.12 -10.70 4.89
CA LEU A 144 0.66 -10.19 3.77
C LEU A 144 1.63 -9.13 4.30
N MET A 145 2.89 -9.21 3.90
CA MET A 145 3.87 -8.14 4.10
C MET A 145 4.28 -7.59 2.75
N VAL A 146 4.28 -6.26 2.60
CA VAL A 146 4.79 -5.55 1.43
C VAL A 146 5.88 -4.59 1.87
N ARG A 147 6.98 -4.52 1.12
CA ARG A 147 8.03 -3.50 1.24
C ARG A 147 8.09 -2.68 -0.04
N PHE A 148 8.06 -1.37 0.10
CA PHE A 148 8.09 -0.43 -1.02
C PHE A 148 9.48 0.21 -1.12
N HIS A 149 10.07 0.14 -2.31
CA HIS A 149 11.40 0.66 -2.61
C HIS A 149 11.31 1.95 -3.44
N HIS A 150 10.39 1.96 -4.41
CA HIS A 150 10.16 3.06 -5.34
C HIS A 150 8.66 3.31 -5.54
N PRO A 151 8.24 4.54 -5.86
CA PRO A 151 6.83 4.83 -6.11
C PRO A 151 6.34 4.10 -7.38
N VAL A 152 5.17 3.47 -7.26
CA VAL A 152 4.35 3.08 -8.42
C VAL A 152 3.55 4.31 -8.84
N ARG A 153 3.53 4.65 -10.11
CA ARG A 153 2.70 5.74 -10.68
C ARG A 153 1.49 5.17 -11.38
N ALA A 154 0.49 6.02 -11.62
CA ALA A 154 -0.68 5.65 -12.39
C ALA A 154 -0.31 4.99 -13.73
N GLY A 155 -1.02 3.91 -14.07
CA GLY A 155 -0.74 3.10 -15.25
C GLY A 155 -0.64 1.61 -14.93
N TRP A 156 -0.05 0.86 -15.85
CA TRP A 156 0.14 -0.58 -15.69
C TRP A 156 1.32 -0.90 -14.79
N ALA A 157 1.15 -1.91 -13.95
CA ALA A 157 2.19 -2.57 -13.18
C ALA A 157 2.00 -4.08 -13.25
N SER A 158 3.11 -4.80 -13.19
CA SER A 158 3.14 -6.26 -13.15
C SER A 158 3.29 -6.73 -11.71
N VAL A 159 2.44 -7.66 -11.30
CA VAL A 159 2.50 -8.34 -10.00
C VAL A 159 2.92 -9.78 -10.26
N ASN A 160 4.14 -10.11 -9.85
CA ASN A 160 4.75 -11.41 -10.11
C ASN A 160 4.39 -12.38 -8.99
N SER A 161 4.12 -13.64 -9.35
CA SER A 161 3.84 -14.72 -8.38
C SER A 161 4.97 -14.93 -7.36
N ASP A 162 6.19 -14.56 -7.73
CA ASP A 162 7.40 -14.72 -6.91
C ASP A 162 7.53 -13.64 -5.83
N GLY A 163 6.54 -12.74 -5.73
CA GLY A 163 6.47 -11.74 -4.66
C GLY A 163 7.00 -10.37 -5.05
N ASP A 164 6.91 -9.98 -6.32
CA ASP A 164 7.46 -8.70 -6.80
C ASP A 164 6.43 -7.85 -7.53
N ILE A 165 6.64 -6.53 -7.46
CA ILE A 165 5.86 -5.55 -8.20
C ILE A 165 6.82 -4.75 -9.07
N VAL A 166 6.57 -4.78 -10.38
CA VAL A 166 7.44 -4.17 -11.40
C VAL A 166 6.64 -3.16 -12.21
N GLN A 167 7.23 -2.00 -12.47
CA GLN A 167 6.68 -1.01 -13.40
C GLN A 167 7.84 -0.35 -14.16
N GLN A 168 7.71 -0.26 -15.48
CA GLN A 168 8.74 0.31 -16.37
C GLN A 168 10.12 -0.38 -16.20
N GLY A 169 10.11 -1.71 -16.02
CA GLY A 169 11.34 -2.50 -15.84
C GLY A 169 12.03 -2.35 -14.47
N GLU A 170 11.49 -1.54 -13.56
CA GLU A 170 12.03 -1.36 -12.21
C GLU A 170 11.18 -2.08 -11.16
N ARG A 171 11.82 -2.80 -10.25
CA ARG A 171 11.18 -3.38 -9.06
C ARG A 171 10.77 -2.26 -8.11
N LYS A 172 9.47 -2.05 -7.96
CA LYS A 172 8.90 -1.00 -7.09
C LYS A 172 8.67 -1.48 -5.67
N ALA A 173 8.32 -2.75 -5.49
CA ALA A 173 8.05 -3.36 -4.19
C ALA A 173 8.29 -4.88 -4.22
N ASP A 174 8.51 -5.47 -3.03
CA ASP A 174 8.43 -6.91 -2.79
C ASP A 174 7.31 -7.23 -1.80
N PHE A 175 6.73 -8.42 -1.89
CA PHE A 175 5.72 -8.92 -0.98
C PHE A 175 5.89 -10.40 -0.68
N ARG A 176 5.34 -10.82 0.47
CA ARG A 176 5.23 -12.24 0.82
C ARG A 176 3.98 -12.51 1.65
N TRP A 177 3.36 -13.65 1.39
CA TRP A 177 2.32 -14.19 2.24
C TRP A 177 2.88 -14.63 3.60
N LEU A 178 2.09 -14.49 4.65
CA LEU A 178 2.41 -14.90 6.01
C LEU A 178 1.45 -16.01 6.45
N GLY A 179 1.91 -16.92 7.31
CA GLY A 179 1.07 -17.98 7.85
C GLY A 179 0.82 -19.16 6.89
N THR A 180 1.56 -19.24 5.79
CA THR A 180 1.61 -20.43 4.93
C THR A 180 2.44 -21.51 5.64
N GLY A 181 1.79 -22.29 6.50
CA GLY A 181 2.33 -23.47 7.18
C GLY A 181 1.41 -24.66 6.96
#